data_AF-A0AAW0G624-F1
#
_entry.id   AF-A0AAW0G624-F1
#
_cell.length_a   1.000
_cell.length_b   1.000
_cell.length_c   1.000
_cell.angle_alpha   90.00
_cell.angle_beta   90.00
_cell.angle_gamma   90.00
#
_symmetry.space_group_name_H-M   'P 1'
#
loop_
_entity.id
_entity.type
_entity.pdbx_description
1 polymer ?
#
loop_
_entity_poly.entity_id
_entity_poly.type
_entity_poly.pdbx_seq_one_letter_code
_entity_poly.pdbx_strand_id
1 'polypeptide(L)'
;MEALSQERVRRGICNIPQGSALVTDADEEVFLLYTDLAALASRTTPGKEFRGLGFEDSTKDVLTVTFEIKNTGSDLVSDEPPSVKGRRRGKKKKPSDQTQMIEIQLHQDKTALRSRKGDTGSVVWKASIELAQALLQQYHAKVPEALFDPVSLRDSHLLELGAGTGLLSVALSPLVQKYTVTDIEDLIPLIRKNIALNLPHSGALNPASDVNGPITMTGIIKSEPLDWLTLYNCSPSTRHKLFSYDPIDLLLVVDCIYHPSLLPALVQTIDHLATPNRTAVFVMVELRAEDVVREFLEIWLAVGGGGVWEIWHVNDFLEVPYAMWIGWKKS
;
A
#
# COMPACT_ATOMS: atom_id res chain seq x y z
N MET A 1 -12.30 35.11 11.03
CA MET A 1 -12.82 33.88 10.41
C MET A 1 -12.07 32.74 11.07
N GLU A 2 -12.71 32.09 12.05
CA GLU A 2 -12.20 30.81 12.56
C GLU A 2 -12.19 29.84 11.39
N ALA A 3 -11.01 29.36 11.01
CA ALA A 3 -10.91 28.21 10.14
C ALA A 3 -11.61 27.06 10.88
N LEU A 4 -12.75 26.62 10.37
CA LEU A 4 -13.38 25.38 10.82
C LEU A 4 -12.33 24.30 10.56
N SER A 5 -11.64 23.88 11.61
CA SER A 5 -10.70 22.77 11.56
C SER A 5 -11.51 21.53 11.18
N GLN A 6 -11.46 21.10 9.92
CA GLN A 6 -12.13 19.87 9.50
C GLN A 6 -11.60 18.73 10.36
N GLU A 7 -12.49 18.01 11.05
CA GLU A 7 -12.07 16.92 11.91
C GLU A 7 -11.52 15.75 11.07
N ARG A 8 -10.55 15.03 11.63
CA ARG A 8 -9.97 13.84 11.01
C ARG A 8 -11.07 12.81 10.70
N VAL A 9 -11.11 12.28 9.47
CA VAL A 9 -12.08 11.24 9.11
C VAL A 9 -11.57 9.88 9.59
N ARG A 10 -12.30 9.27 10.54
CA ARG A 10 -12.00 7.92 11.04
C ARG A 10 -13.09 6.96 10.59
N ARG A 11 -12.72 5.93 9.83
CA ARG A 11 -13.67 4.93 9.30
C ARG A 11 -13.00 3.58 9.14
N GLY A 12 -13.55 2.57 9.80
CA GLY A 12 -12.96 1.22 9.81
C GLY A 12 -11.53 1.28 10.34
N ILE A 13 -10.59 0.75 9.58
CA ILE A 13 -9.17 0.79 9.93
C ILE A 13 -8.48 2.14 9.62
N CYS A 14 -9.12 3.05 8.87
CA CYS A 14 -8.47 4.24 8.33
C CYS A 14 -8.66 5.46 9.23
N ASN A 15 -7.59 6.25 9.36
CA ASN A 15 -7.55 7.57 9.97
C ASN A 15 -7.04 8.59 8.94
N ILE A 16 -7.93 9.14 8.12
CA ILE A 16 -7.58 10.07 7.04
C ILE A 16 -7.09 11.41 7.63
N PRO A 17 -5.90 11.93 7.29
CA PRO A 17 -5.35 13.18 7.82
C PRO A 17 -6.28 14.39 7.69
N GLN A 18 -6.11 15.39 8.57
CA GLN A 18 -6.97 16.58 8.62
C GLN A 18 -6.89 17.44 7.34
N GLY A 19 -5.75 17.44 6.63
CA GLY A 19 -5.61 18.17 5.37
C GLY A 19 -6.32 17.51 4.18
N SER A 20 -6.86 16.31 4.33
CA SER A 20 -7.50 15.56 3.25
C SER A 20 -8.82 16.15 2.78
N ALA A 21 -9.09 15.99 1.50
CA ALA A 21 -10.30 16.51 0.86
C ALA A 21 -11.06 15.41 0.12
N LEU A 22 -12.38 15.59 -0.02
CA LEU A 22 -13.20 14.76 -0.89
C LEU A 22 -12.88 15.04 -2.35
N VAL A 23 -12.70 13.99 -3.13
CA VAL A 23 -12.58 14.07 -4.58
C VAL A 23 -13.99 13.99 -5.17
N THR A 24 -14.46 15.09 -5.73
CA THR A 24 -15.77 15.18 -6.40
C THR A 24 -15.67 15.39 -7.90
N ASP A 25 -14.51 15.85 -8.38
CA ASP A 25 -14.23 16.17 -9.76
C ASP A 25 -12.80 15.71 -10.09
N ALA A 26 -12.67 14.85 -11.10
CA ALA A 26 -11.38 14.28 -11.48
C ALA A 26 -10.46 15.32 -12.15
N ASP A 27 -11.01 16.28 -12.89
CA ASP A 27 -10.23 17.32 -13.56
C ASP A 27 -9.62 18.27 -12.54
N GLU A 28 -10.41 18.71 -11.55
CA GLU A 28 -9.93 19.58 -10.47
C GLU A 28 -8.82 18.90 -9.65
N GLU A 29 -9.05 17.65 -9.24
CA GLU A 29 -8.09 16.86 -8.47
C GLU A 29 -6.76 16.69 -9.21
N VAL A 30 -6.81 16.28 -10.48
CA VAL A 30 -5.60 16.07 -11.29
C VAL A 30 -4.90 17.40 -11.58
N PHE A 31 -5.65 18.47 -11.83
CA PHE A 31 -5.06 19.79 -12.02
C PHE A 31 -4.26 20.24 -10.80
N LEU A 32 -4.78 20.06 -9.59
CA LEU A 32 -4.07 20.40 -8.35
C LEU A 32 -2.81 19.54 -8.17
N LEU A 33 -2.92 18.23 -8.33
CA LEU A 33 -1.80 17.29 -8.23
C LEU A 33 -0.64 17.63 -9.16
N TYR A 34 -0.93 17.92 -10.43
CA TYR A 34 0.09 18.23 -11.42
C TYR A 34 0.62 19.66 -11.29
N THR A 35 -0.18 20.59 -10.76
CA THR A 35 0.29 21.93 -10.37
C THR A 35 1.32 21.84 -9.26
N ASP A 36 1.06 21.05 -8.21
CA ASP A 36 1.98 20.85 -7.09
C ASP A 36 3.26 20.12 -7.53
N LEU A 37 3.12 19.10 -8.39
CA LEU A 37 4.25 18.39 -9.00
C LEU A 37 5.16 19.34 -9.79
N ALA A 38 4.58 20.21 -10.63
CA ALA A 38 5.32 21.20 -11.40
C ALA A 38 5.99 22.25 -10.49
N ALA A 39 5.29 22.69 -9.44
CA ALA A 39 5.82 23.63 -8.47
C ALA A 39 7.02 23.03 -7.69
N LEU A 40 7.00 21.74 -7.35
CA LEU A 40 8.16 21.09 -6.74
C LEU A 40 9.34 20.99 -7.72
N ALA A 41 9.10 20.57 -8.96
CA ALA A 41 10.15 20.46 -9.99
C ALA A 41 10.87 21.80 -10.22
N SER A 42 10.14 22.92 -10.13
CA SER A 42 10.70 24.27 -10.23
C SER A 42 11.56 24.70 -9.04
N ARG A 43 11.35 24.10 -7.85
CA ARG A 43 12.04 24.41 -6.59
C ARG A 43 13.29 23.55 -6.38
N THR A 44 13.42 22.43 -7.08
CA THR A 44 14.61 21.57 -7.01
C THR A 44 15.77 22.14 -7.84
N THR A 45 16.94 22.27 -7.22
CA THR A 45 18.19 22.65 -7.90
C THR A 45 18.52 21.66 -9.03
N PRO A 46 19.03 22.13 -10.19
CA PRO A 46 19.48 21.23 -11.25
C PRO A 46 20.58 20.32 -10.70
N GLY A 47 20.31 19.02 -10.53
CA GLY A 47 21.25 18.05 -9.97
C GLY A 47 20.71 17.12 -8.88
N LYS A 48 19.47 17.30 -8.39
CA LYS A 48 18.77 16.22 -7.66
C LYS A 48 18.36 15.11 -8.64
N GLU A 49 18.60 13.87 -8.22
CA GLU A 49 18.62 12.65 -9.03
C GLU A 49 17.42 12.48 -9.98
N PHE A 50 17.72 12.21 -11.25
CA PHE A 50 16.74 11.70 -12.20
C PHE A 50 16.18 10.38 -11.67
N ARG A 51 14.90 10.38 -11.22
CA ARG A 51 14.28 9.24 -10.52
C ARG A 51 14.05 7.99 -11.39
N GLY A 52 14.31 8.10 -12.70
CA GLY A 52 14.24 7.00 -13.66
C GLY A 52 12.82 6.51 -13.91
N LEU A 53 12.71 5.24 -14.32
CA LEU A 53 11.43 4.59 -14.60
C LEU A 53 10.59 4.31 -13.34
N GLY A 54 11.12 4.52 -12.14
CA GLY A 54 10.38 4.31 -10.88
C GLY A 54 10.65 3.01 -10.14
N PHE A 55 11.30 2.04 -10.79
CA PHE A 55 11.76 0.83 -10.12
C PHE A 55 13.14 1.04 -9.47
N GLU A 56 13.48 0.17 -8.52
CA GLU A 56 14.79 0.19 -7.85
C GLU A 56 15.89 -0.39 -8.76
N ASP A 57 16.79 0.47 -9.24
CA ASP A 57 17.79 0.12 -10.26
C ASP A 57 19.02 -0.59 -9.68
N SER A 58 18.82 -1.80 -9.17
CA SER A 58 19.91 -2.73 -8.82
C SER A 58 20.24 -3.61 -10.02
N THR A 59 21.52 -3.88 -10.29
CA THR A 59 21.95 -4.87 -11.31
C THR A 59 21.83 -6.32 -10.81
N LYS A 60 21.36 -6.52 -9.58
CA LYS A 60 21.28 -7.83 -8.92
C LYS A 60 19.91 -8.46 -9.12
N ASP A 61 19.91 -9.77 -9.34
CA ASP A 61 18.69 -10.61 -9.40
C ASP A 61 18.00 -10.76 -8.02
N VAL A 62 18.73 -10.42 -6.94
CA VAL A 62 18.21 -10.32 -5.58
C VAL A 62 18.47 -8.91 -5.05
N LEU A 63 17.41 -8.22 -4.68
CA LEU A 63 17.42 -6.92 -4.03
C LEU A 63 17.23 -7.10 -2.52
N THR A 64 18.02 -6.38 -1.72
CA THR A 64 17.76 -6.25 -0.28
C THR A 64 17.19 -4.86 -0.03
N VAL A 65 15.94 -4.79 0.42
CA VAL A 65 15.28 -3.56 0.87
C VAL A 65 15.38 -3.48 2.38
N THR A 66 15.87 -2.37 2.90
CA THR A 66 16.08 -2.18 4.34
C THR A 66 15.21 -1.03 4.82
N PHE A 67 14.38 -1.30 5.83
CA PHE A 67 13.52 -0.33 6.47
C PHE A 67 14.09 0.07 7.81
N GLU A 68 14.32 1.37 7.98
CA GLU A 68 14.80 1.96 9.22
C GLU A 68 13.60 2.47 10.03
N ILE A 69 13.36 1.90 11.19
CA ILE A 69 12.27 2.28 12.08
C ILE A 69 12.83 3.05 13.26
N LYS A 70 12.47 4.34 13.32
CA LYS A 70 12.87 5.25 14.40
C LYS A 70 11.83 5.22 15.50
N ASN A 71 12.21 4.81 16.70
CA ASN A 71 11.32 4.91 17.85
C ASN A 71 11.20 6.37 18.28
N THR A 72 10.12 7.03 17.89
CA THR A 72 9.69 8.26 18.55
C THR A 72 9.12 7.86 19.90
N GLY A 73 10.00 7.66 20.88
CA GLY A 73 9.60 7.43 22.27
C GLY A 73 8.54 8.47 22.66
N SER A 74 7.50 8.02 23.35
CA SER A 74 6.44 8.85 23.89
C SER A 74 7.02 9.95 24.79
N ASP A 75 7.33 11.12 24.22
CA ASP A 75 7.69 12.34 24.95
C ASP A 75 6.45 13.20 25.25
N LEU A 76 5.25 12.62 25.22
CA LEU A 76 4.02 13.34 25.53
C LEU A 76 3.32 12.74 26.76
N VAL A 77 3.42 13.54 27.84
CA VAL A 77 2.57 13.62 29.04
C VAL A 77 2.71 12.52 30.10
N SER A 78 3.64 12.74 31.03
CA SER A 78 3.45 12.32 32.43
C SER A 78 2.88 13.49 33.24
N ASP A 79 1.56 13.55 33.35
CA ASP A 79 0.89 14.36 34.38
C ASP A 79 0.95 13.60 35.72
N GLU A 80 2.05 13.77 36.46
CA GLU A 80 2.04 13.52 37.90
C GLU A 80 2.53 14.77 38.64
N PRO A 81 1.80 15.22 39.68
CA PRO A 81 2.23 16.36 40.49
C PRO A 81 3.46 15.99 41.33
N PRO A 82 4.33 16.97 41.65
CA PRO A 82 5.60 16.69 42.30
C PRO A 82 5.38 16.30 43.76
N SER A 83 5.55 15.02 44.09
CA SER A 83 5.69 14.58 45.48
C SER A 83 7.15 14.66 45.93
N VAL A 84 7.38 15.38 47.02
CA VAL A 84 8.70 15.70 47.56
C VAL A 84 9.21 14.53 48.41
N LYS A 85 10.43 14.04 48.12
CA LYS A 85 11.53 13.64 49.03
C LYS A 85 12.19 12.32 48.63
N GLY A 86 13.52 12.34 48.45
CA GLY A 86 14.36 11.13 48.46
C GLY A 86 15.52 11.16 47.47
N ARG A 87 16.67 11.68 47.90
CA ARG A 87 17.90 11.82 47.09
C ARG A 87 18.55 10.45 46.87
N ARG A 88 18.45 9.88 45.66
CA ARG A 88 19.39 8.87 45.12
C ARG A 88 19.82 9.27 43.70
N ARG A 89 21.10 9.63 43.55
CA ARG A 89 21.73 9.88 42.24
C ARG A 89 21.90 8.54 41.51
N GLY A 90 20.84 8.10 40.83
CA GLY A 90 20.94 7.09 39.77
C GLY A 90 21.48 7.75 38.51
N LYS A 91 22.48 7.13 37.88
CA LYS A 91 23.05 7.54 36.60
C LYS A 91 21.93 7.50 35.54
N LYS A 92 21.41 8.65 35.09
CA LYS A 92 20.46 8.71 33.97
C LYS A 92 21.14 8.06 32.77
N LYS A 93 20.69 6.86 32.37
CA LYS A 93 21.00 6.31 31.05
C LYS A 93 20.45 7.32 30.04
N LYS A 94 21.29 7.81 29.13
CA LYS A 94 20.80 8.46 27.90
C LYS A 94 19.79 7.50 27.27
N PRO A 95 18.66 7.98 26.73
CA PRO A 95 17.83 7.14 25.88
C PRO A 95 18.76 6.64 24.77
N SER A 96 18.96 5.33 24.68
CA SER A 96 19.56 4.78 23.48
C SER A 96 18.53 5.01 22.39
N ASP A 97 18.90 5.74 21.35
CA ASP A 97 18.15 5.83 20.11
C ASP A 97 18.06 4.40 19.55
N GLN A 98 16.97 3.69 19.87
CA GLN A 98 16.77 2.30 19.48
C GLN A 98 16.11 2.30 18.12
N THR A 99 16.93 2.39 17.09
CA THR A 99 16.54 2.16 15.71
C THR A 99 16.36 0.65 15.49
N GLN A 100 15.18 0.25 15.02
CA GLN A 100 14.92 -1.12 14.58
C GLN A 100 15.11 -1.19 13.06
N MET A 101 15.78 -2.24 12.58
CA MET A 101 15.98 -2.48 11.16
C MET A 101 15.15 -3.69 10.74
N ILE A 102 14.41 -3.56 9.64
CA ILE A 102 13.69 -4.68 9.00
C ILE A 102 14.29 -4.84 7.61
N GLU A 103 14.85 -6.02 7.32
CA GLU A 103 15.43 -6.33 6.02
C GLU A 103 14.55 -7.33 5.27
N ILE A 104 14.24 -7.03 4.01
CA ILE A 104 13.49 -7.90 3.10
C ILE A 104 14.33 -8.17 1.87
N GLN A 105 14.48 -9.44 1.51
CA GLN A 105 15.15 -9.86 0.28
C GLN A 105 14.13 -10.24 -0.78
N LEU A 106 14.27 -9.72 -1.99
CA LEU A 106 13.34 -9.99 -3.10
C LEU A 106 14.11 -10.42 -4.34
N HIS A 107 13.67 -11.50 -4.95
CA HIS A 107 13.97 -11.78 -6.34
C HIS A 107 13.24 -10.80 -7.25
N GLN A 108 13.92 -10.40 -8.32
CA GLN A 108 13.38 -9.60 -9.42
C GLN A 108 13.93 -10.12 -10.76
N ASP A 109 13.23 -9.85 -11.85
CA ASP A 109 13.67 -10.16 -13.22
C ASP A 109 13.63 -8.89 -14.08
N LYS A 110 14.80 -8.28 -14.30
CA LYS A 110 14.93 -7.09 -15.16
C LYS A 110 15.00 -7.46 -16.65
N THR A 111 15.37 -8.70 -16.96
CA THR A 111 15.39 -9.18 -18.34
C THR A 111 13.97 -9.25 -18.85
N ALA A 112 13.06 -9.78 -18.03
CA ALA A 112 11.63 -9.76 -18.25
C ALA A 112 11.09 -8.36 -18.56
N LEU A 113 11.36 -7.37 -17.69
CA LEU A 113 10.94 -5.98 -17.88
C LEU A 113 11.34 -5.40 -19.25
N ARG A 114 12.50 -5.81 -19.78
CA ARG A 114 13.02 -5.31 -21.07
C ARG A 114 12.59 -6.14 -22.28
N SER A 115 12.28 -7.43 -22.08
CA SER A 115 12.10 -8.38 -23.17
C SER A 115 10.63 -8.82 -23.36
N ARG A 116 9.82 -8.78 -22.31
CA ARG A 116 8.40 -9.12 -22.34
C ARG A 116 7.57 -7.85 -22.41
N LYS A 117 6.90 -7.65 -23.55
CA LYS A 117 6.04 -6.48 -23.76
C LYS A 117 4.92 -6.47 -22.72
N GLY A 118 4.86 -5.41 -21.91
CA GLY A 118 3.84 -5.24 -20.88
C GLY A 118 4.19 -5.82 -19.51
N ASP A 119 5.38 -6.44 -19.35
CA ASP A 119 5.84 -6.89 -18.05
C ASP A 119 6.38 -5.72 -17.24
N THR A 120 5.64 -5.33 -16.20
CA THR A 120 6.01 -4.27 -15.27
C THR A 120 6.13 -4.79 -13.83
N GLY A 121 5.58 -5.96 -13.51
CA GLY A 121 5.55 -6.48 -12.15
C GLY A 121 6.76 -7.34 -11.75
N SER A 122 7.67 -7.67 -12.69
CA SER A 122 8.87 -8.46 -12.37
C SER A 122 9.95 -7.68 -11.59
N VAL A 123 9.76 -6.39 -11.32
CA VAL A 123 10.71 -5.52 -10.60
C VAL A 123 10.07 -4.82 -9.41
N VAL A 124 10.89 -4.39 -8.45
CA VAL A 124 10.41 -3.67 -7.27
C VAL A 124 10.23 -2.18 -7.60
N TRP A 125 9.02 -1.66 -7.42
CA TRP A 125 8.68 -0.26 -7.60
C TRP A 125 8.97 0.55 -6.33
N LYS A 126 9.50 1.77 -6.50
CA LYS A 126 9.81 2.68 -5.38
C LYS A 126 8.58 3.05 -4.57
N ALA A 127 7.42 3.18 -5.22
CA ALA A 127 6.14 3.42 -4.55
C ALA A 127 5.88 2.39 -3.43
N SER A 128 6.09 1.11 -3.71
CA SER A 128 5.91 0.03 -2.72
C SER A 128 6.94 0.10 -1.58
N ILE A 129 8.19 0.51 -1.88
CA ILE A 129 9.24 0.67 -0.85
C ILE A 129 8.89 1.83 0.08
N GLU A 130 8.57 2.99 -0.47
CA GLU A 130 8.30 4.19 0.33
C GLU A 130 6.99 4.06 1.13
N LEU A 131 5.98 3.40 0.55
CA LEU A 131 4.76 3.04 1.28
C LEU A 131 5.05 2.06 2.43
N ALA A 132 5.80 0.99 2.19
CA ALA A 132 6.17 0.04 3.24
C ALA A 132 6.93 0.72 4.38
N GLN A 133 7.90 1.58 4.04
CA GLN A 133 8.66 2.35 5.02
C GLN A 133 7.74 3.22 5.89
N ALA A 134 6.81 3.97 5.28
CA ALA A 134 5.90 4.84 6.01
C ALA A 134 4.94 4.06 6.93
N LEU A 135 4.35 2.96 6.42
CA LEU A 135 3.42 2.13 7.18
C LEU A 135 4.11 1.39 8.33
N LEU A 136 5.27 0.78 8.09
CA LEU A 136 6.06 0.11 9.13
C LEU A 136 6.48 1.12 10.22
N GLN A 137 6.92 2.32 9.81
CA GLN A 137 7.30 3.38 10.72
C GLN A 137 6.11 3.80 11.61
N GLN A 138 4.95 4.06 11.02
CA GLN A 138 3.75 4.44 11.77
C GLN A 138 3.31 3.35 12.75
N TYR A 139 3.31 2.09 12.31
CA TYR A 139 2.89 0.94 13.12
C TYR A 139 3.84 0.71 14.30
N HIS A 140 5.14 0.57 14.05
CA HIS A 140 6.11 0.22 15.09
C HIS A 140 6.40 1.36 16.06
N ALA A 141 6.41 2.61 15.58
CA ALA A 141 6.55 3.79 16.45
C ALA A 141 5.25 4.16 17.16
N LYS A 142 4.14 3.44 16.90
CA LYS A 142 2.82 3.65 17.50
C LYS A 142 2.35 5.09 17.35
N VAL A 143 2.45 5.62 16.12
CA VAL A 143 2.00 6.97 15.80
C VAL A 143 0.50 7.04 16.13
N PRO A 144 0.05 7.91 17.05
CA PRO A 144 -1.36 7.95 17.48
C PRO A 144 -2.35 8.21 16.35
N GLU A 145 -1.88 8.84 15.29
CA GLU A 145 -2.66 9.21 14.12
C GLU A 145 -2.17 8.53 12.83
N ALA A 146 -1.65 7.31 12.98
CA ALA A 146 -1.27 6.46 11.85
C ALA A 146 -2.43 6.31 10.86
N LEU A 147 -2.10 6.32 9.56
CA LEU A 147 -3.07 6.25 8.46
C LEU A 147 -3.98 5.04 8.60
N PHE A 148 -3.41 3.90 9.02
CA PHE A 148 -4.16 2.73 9.44
C PHE A 148 -3.97 2.52 10.95
N ASP A 149 -5.08 2.47 11.67
CA ASP A 149 -5.11 2.25 13.11
C ASP A 149 -4.42 0.91 13.46
N PRO A 150 -3.29 0.92 14.22
CA PRO A 150 -2.53 -0.30 14.48
C PRO A 150 -3.31 -1.40 15.20
N VAL A 151 -4.29 -1.02 16.04
CA VAL A 151 -5.12 -1.97 16.77
C VAL A 151 -6.07 -2.68 15.81
N SER A 152 -6.82 -1.92 15.01
CA SER A 152 -7.76 -2.46 14.02
C SER A 152 -7.06 -3.20 12.89
N LEU A 153 -5.85 -2.76 12.50
CA LEU A 153 -5.04 -3.41 11.47
C LEU A 153 -4.68 -4.85 11.84
N ARG A 154 -4.40 -5.13 13.11
CA ARG A 154 -4.02 -6.47 13.59
C ARG A 154 -5.08 -7.54 13.32
N ASP A 155 -6.36 -7.17 13.40
CA ASP A 155 -7.48 -8.10 13.23
C ASP A 155 -8.07 -8.07 11.81
N SER A 156 -7.42 -7.35 10.88
CA SER A 156 -7.94 -7.07 9.55
C SER A 156 -7.50 -8.08 8.47
N HIS A 157 -8.32 -8.18 7.43
CA HIS A 157 -7.96 -8.83 6.17
C HIS A 157 -7.59 -7.79 5.10
N LEU A 158 -6.33 -7.84 4.66
CA LEU A 158 -5.80 -7.08 3.55
C LEU A 158 -5.84 -7.89 2.27
N LEU A 159 -6.22 -7.27 1.16
CA LEU A 159 -6.02 -7.80 -0.19
C LEU A 159 -5.24 -6.80 -1.03
N GLU A 160 -4.23 -7.25 -1.77
CA GLU A 160 -3.40 -6.42 -2.65
C GLU A 160 -3.62 -6.82 -4.11
N LEU A 161 -3.91 -5.84 -4.97
CA LEU A 161 -3.99 -5.98 -6.43
C LEU A 161 -2.67 -5.53 -7.07
N GLY A 162 -2.18 -6.29 -8.05
CA GLY A 162 -1.00 -5.90 -8.83
C GLY A 162 0.27 -5.83 -7.97
N ALA A 163 0.49 -6.84 -7.14
CA ALA A 163 1.55 -6.85 -6.15
C ALA A 163 2.98 -6.89 -6.73
N GLY A 164 3.13 -7.22 -8.01
CA GLY A 164 4.41 -7.38 -8.69
C GLY A 164 5.30 -8.41 -8.02
N THR A 165 6.34 -7.93 -7.34
CA THR A 165 7.28 -8.79 -6.58
C THR A 165 6.72 -9.27 -5.24
N GLY A 166 5.62 -8.68 -4.75
CA GLY A 166 5.01 -9.01 -3.47
C GLY A 166 5.66 -8.35 -2.25
N LEU A 167 6.43 -7.26 -2.42
CA LEU A 167 7.10 -6.56 -1.32
C LEU A 167 6.18 -6.23 -0.15
N LEU A 168 5.02 -5.61 -0.43
CA LEU A 168 4.07 -5.21 0.61
C LEU A 168 3.51 -6.41 1.36
N SER A 169 3.23 -7.51 0.64
CA SER A 169 2.78 -8.75 1.26
C SER A 169 3.76 -9.30 2.30
N VAL A 170 5.07 -9.21 2.03
CA VAL A 170 6.10 -9.63 2.99
C VAL A 170 6.19 -8.66 4.16
N ALA A 171 6.16 -7.35 3.89
CA ALA A 171 6.30 -6.31 4.90
C ALA A 171 5.10 -6.23 5.86
N LEU A 172 3.88 -6.38 5.34
CA LEU A 172 2.64 -6.06 6.06
C LEU A 172 1.92 -7.31 6.58
N SER A 173 2.11 -8.49 5.98
CA SER A 173 1.45 -9.71 6.49
C SER A 173 1.74 -10.01 7.97
N PRO A 174 2.93 -9.74 8.55
CA PRO A 174 3.15 -9.96 9.99
C PRO A 174 2.33 -9.04 10.91
N LEU A 175 1.70 -8.00 10.37
CA LEU A 175 0.99 -6.96 11.12
C LEU A 175 -0.53 -7.14 11.12
N VAL A 176 -1.05 -8.12 10.36
CA VAL A 176 -2.49 -8.30 10.11
C VAL A 176 -2.94 -9.73 10.41
N GLN A 177 -4.25 -9.96 10.46
CA GLN A 177 -4.81 -11.29 10.66
C GLN A 177 -4.67 -12.13 9.39
N LYS A 178 -4.94 -11.50 8.23
CA LYS A 178 -4.90 -12.16 6.94
C LYS A 178 -4.42 -11.20 5.85
N TYR A 179 -3.59 -11.70 4.95
CA TYR A 179 -3.13 -10.99 3.76
C TYR A 179 -3.33 -11.86 2.52
N THR A 180 -4.04 -11.35 1.53
CA THR A 180 -4.21 -11.98 0.22
C THR A 180 -3.46 -11.16 -0.82
N VAL A 181 -2.37 -11.68 -1.35
CA VAL A 181 -1.57 -11.03 -2.40
C VAL A 181 -1.95 -11.57 -3.76
N THR A 182 -2.25 -10.69 -4.71
CA THR A 182 -2.72 -11.07 -6.04
C THR A 182 -2.01 -10.35 -7.18
N ASP A 183 -1.86 -11.05 -8.29
CA ASP A 183 -1.33 -10.53 -9.56
C ASP A 183 -1.74 -11.48 -10.70
N ILE A 184 -1.30 -11.25 -11.93
CA ILE A 184 -1.44 -12.20 -13.03
C ILE A 184 -0.72 -13.52 -12.72
N GLU A 185 -1.20 -14.62 -13.32
CA GLU A 185 -0.69 -15.98 -13.09
C GLU A 185 0.84 -16.06 -13.17
N ASP A 186 1.44 -15.39 -14.15
CA ASP A 186 2.88 -15.41 -14.41
C ASP A 186 3.73 -14.86 -13.25
N LEU A 187 3.18 -13.97 -12.40
CA LEU A 187 3.91 -13.40 -11.26
C LEU A 187 3.71 -14.17 -9.95
N ILE A 188 2.70 -15.05 -9.88
CA ILE A 188 2.44 -15.84 -8.66
C ILE A 188 3.66 -16.70 -8.25
N PRO A 189 4.40 -17.36 -9.16
CA PRO A 189 5.63 -18.06 -8.79
C PRO A 189 6.70 -17.15 -8.17
N LEU A 190 6.87 -15.93 -8.69
CA LEU A 190 7.83 -14.96 -8.16
C LEU A 190 7.42 -14.49 -6.76
N ILE A 191 6.14 -14.14 -6.58
CA ILE A 191 5.58 -13.73 -5.28
C ILE A 191 5.77 -14.82 -4.24
N ARG A 192 5.44 -16.08 -4.57
CA ARG A 192 5.63 -17.23 -3.65
C ARG A 192 7.09 -17.42 -3.26
N LYS A 193 8.01 -17.29 -4.21
CA LYS A 193 9.45 -17.36 -3.95
C LYS A 193 9.90 -16.28 -2.98
N ASN A 194 9.42 -15.06 -3.15
CA ASN A 194 9.73 -13.93 -2.28
C ASN A 194 9.10 -14.07 -0.88
N ILE A 195 7.88 -14.58 -0.77
CA ILE A 195 7.26 -14.91 0.52
C ILE A 195 8.10 -15.96 1.27
N ALA A 196 8.46 -17.06 0.60
CA ALA A 196 9.23 -18.15 1.20
C ALA A 196 10.64 -17.73 1.65
N LEU A 197 11.23 -16.72 1.00
CA LEU A 197 12.54 -16.19 1.34
C LEU A 197 12.55 -15.40 2.66
N ASN A 198 11.42 -14.79 3.03
CA ASN A 198 11.38 -13.83 4.13
C ASN A 198 10.52 -14.27 5.32
N LEU A 199 9.50 -15.10 5.09
CA LEU A 199 8.61 -15.56 6.16
C LEU A 199 9.00 -16.96 6.63
N PRO A 200 9.04 -17.20 7.95
CA PRO A 200 9.40 -18.51 8.49
C PRO A 200 8.39 -19.56 8.02
N HIS A 201 8.91 -20.70 7.55
CA HIS A 201 8.07 -21.84 7.20
C HIS A 201 7.37 -22.31 8.48
N SER A 202 6.05 -22.15 8.56
CA SER A 202 5.26 -22.75 9.63
C SER A 202 5.24 -24.27 9.40
N GLY A 203 6.30 -24.95 9.86
CA GLY A 203 6.47 -26.40 9.74
C GLY A 203 7.36 -26.81 8.56
N ALA A 204 8.43 -27.53 8.86
CA ALA A 204 9.29 -28.16 7.87
C ALA A 204 8.49 -29.18 7.04
N LEU A 205 8.34 -28.92 5.74
CA LEU A 205 8.11 -29.95 4.74
C LEU A 205 9.20 -29.82 3.67
N ASN A 206 9.77 -30.96 3.31
CA ASN A 206 10.97 -31.11 2.51
C ASN A 206 10.87 -30.37 1.15
N PRO A 207 11.93 -29.71 0.66
CA PRO A 207 11.94 -29.00 -0.63
C PRO A 207 11.86 -29.89 -1.89
N ALA A 208 11.68 -31.20 -1.74
CA ALA A 208 11.86 -32.18 -2.81
C ALA A 208 10.55 -32.77 -3.36
N SER A 209 9.39 -32.30 -2.91
CA SER A 209 8.09 -32.75 -3.40
C SER A 209 7.18 -31.54 -3.57
N ASP A 210 6.59 -31.42 -4.76
CA ASP A 210 5.53 -30.48 -5.13
C ASP A 210 5.96 -29.12 -5.71
N VAL A 211 6.49 -29.18 -6.93
CA VAL A 211 6.51 -28.03 -7.87
C VAL A 211 5.09 -27.67 -8.36
N ASN A 212 4.05 -28.45 -8.00
CA ASN A 212 2.65 -28.27 -8.44
C ASN A 212 1.61 -28.29 -7.29
N GLY A 213 2.02 -28.06 -6.04
CA GLY A 213 1.13 -28.08 -4.85
C GLY A 213 0.75 -26.67 -4.35
N PRO A 214 -0.46 -26.47 -3.77
CA PRO A 214 -0.97 -25.16 -3.40
C PRO A 214 -0.45 -24.66 -2.03
N ILE A 215 -0.05 -23.38 -2.01
CA ILE A 215 -0.01 -22.44 -0.87
C ILE A 215 1.17 -22.60 0.10
N THR A 216 2.04 -21.58 0.15
CA THR A 216 2.88 -21.25 1.30
C THR A 216 2.00 -20.81 2.48
N MET A 217 1.46 -21.79 3.22
CA MET A 217 0.69 -21.57 4.46
C MET A 217 1.64 -21.19 5.60
N THR A 218 1.99 -19.91 5.72
CA THR A 218 1.80 -19.33 7.05
C THR A 218 0.33 -18.94 7.05
N GLY A 219 -0.50 -19.38 8.01
CA GLY A 219 -1.97 -19.19 7.94
C GLY A 219 -2.44 -17.73 7.81
N ILE A 220 -1.50 -16.78 7.83
CA ILE A 220 -1.66 -15.34 7.72
C ILE A 220 -1.60 -14.86 6.25
N ILE A 221 -0.86 -15.50 5.34
CA ILE A 221 -0.69 -15.02 3.96
C ILE A 221 -1.13 -16.05 2.90
N LYS A 222 -1.86 -15.58 1.88
CA LYS A 222 -2.29 -16.36 0.72
C LYS A 222 -1.87 -15.63 -0.56
N SER A 223 -1.26 -16.35 -1.51
CA SER A 223 -0.94 -15.83 -2.85
C SER A 223 -1.80 -16.52 -3.92
N GLU A 224 -2.52 -15.77 -4.74
CA GLU A 224 -3.36 -16.34 -5.81
C GLU A 224 -3.50 -15.44 -7.03
N PRO A 225 -3.72 -16.02 -8.23
CA PRO A 225 -3.89 -15.24 -9.44
C PRO A 225 -5.20 -14.43 -9.40
N LEU A 226 -5.13 -13.18 -9.86
CA LEU A 226 -6.26 -12.32 -10.14
C LEU A 226 -5.93 -11.44 -11.34
N ASP A 227 -6.39 -11.86 -12.51
CA ASP A 227 -6.33 -11.06 -13.73
C ASP A 227 -7.60 -10.19 -13.86
N TRP A 228 -7.40 -8.88 -13.82
CA TRP A 228 -8.47 -7.88 -13.93
C TRP A 228 -9.27 -8.03 -15.22
N LEU A 229 -8.62 -8.34 -16.35
CA LEU A 229 -9.29 -8.52 -17.63
C LEU A 229 -10.15 -9.78 -17.64
N THR A 230 -9.68 -10.86 -17.01
CA THR A 230 -10.47 -12.08 -16.85
C THR A 230 -11.72 -11.80 -16.00
N LEU A 231 -11.59 -11.06 -14.88
CA LEU A 231 -12.71 -10.64 -14.05
C LEU A 231 -13.70 -9.75 -14.82
N TYR A 232 -13.17 -8.77 -15.55
CA TYR A 232 -13.94 -7.81 -16.34
C TYR A 232 -14.78 -8.48 -17.43
N ASN A 233 -14.16 -9.42 -18.18
CA ASN A 233 -14.79 -10.07 -19.34
C ASN A 233 -15.72 -11.24 -18.99
N CYS A 234 -15.66 -11.76 -17.77
CA CYS A 234 -16.54 -12.86 -17.36
C CYS A 234 -17.95 -12.37 -16.98
N SER A 235 -18.94 -13.26 -17.11
CA SER A 235 -20.33 -12.95 -16.70
C SER A 235 -20.41 -12.67 -15.19
N PRO A 236 -21.39 -11.89 -14.71
CA PRO A 236 -21.56 -11.63 -13.27
C PRO A 236 -21.60 -12.91 -12.42
N SER A 237 -22.31 -13.95 -12.89
CA SER A 237 -22.37 -15.24 -12.20
C SER A 237 -21.02 -15.95 -12.10
N THR A 238 -20.22 -15.91 -13.17
CA THR A 238 -18.86 -16.46 -13.18
C THR A 238 -17.96 -15.65 -12.28
N ARG A 239 -18.10 -14.32 -12.30
CA ARG A 239 -17.35 -13.38 -11.49
C ARG A 239 -17.50 -13.65 -10.00
N HIS A 240 -18.73 -13.74 -9.51
CA HIS A 240 -19.01 -14.06 -8.10
C HIS A 240 -18.55 -15.45 -7.68
N LYS A 241 -18.46 -16.40 -8.62
CA LYS A 241 -17.97 -17.76 -8.33
C LYS A 241 -16.45 -17.85 -8.26
N LEU A 242 -15.75 -17.20 -9.20
CA LEU A 242 -14.30 -17.30 -9.33
C LEU A 242 -13.56 -16.32 -8.43
N PHE A 243 -14.12 -15.14 -8.20
CA PHE A 243 -13.48 -14.05 -7.45
C PHE A 243 -14.27 -13.80 -6.15
N SER A 244 -14.36 -14.85 -5.33
CA SER A 244 -14.98 -14.79 -4.01
C SER A 244 -13.91 -14.84 -2.94
N TYR A 245 -13.93 -13.84 -2.06
CA TYR A 245 -12.94 -13.66 -1.01
C TYR A 245 -13.66 -13.54 0.33
N ASP A 246 -12.96 -13.93 1.40
CA ASP A 246 -13.37 -13.52 2.74
C ASP A 246 -13.45 -11.99 2.80
N PRO A 247 -14.35 -11.43 3.62
CA PRO A 247 -14.54 -10.00 3.66
C PRO A 247 -13.24 -9.21 3.83
N ILE A 248 -13.06 -8.18 3.02
CA ILE A 248 -11.83 -7.39 2.93
C ILE A 248 -12.03 -6.10 3.72
N ASP A 249 -11.12 -5.80 4.63
CA ASP A 249 -11.15 -4.54 5.38
C ASP A 249 -10.32 -3.46 4.68
N LEU A 250 -9.23 -3.86 4.01
CA LEU A 250 -8.39 -2.99 3.20
C LEU A 250 -8.02 -3.62 1.86
N LEU A 251 -8.35 -2.95 0.77
CA LEU A 251 -7.89 -3.25 -0.58
C LEU A 251 -6.76 -2.30 -0.94
N LEU A 252 -5.56 -2.82 -1.19
CA LEU A 252 -4.38 -2.08 -1.61
C LEU A 252 -4.23 -2.11 -3.14
N VAL A 253 -4.06 -0.94 -3.75
CA VAL A 253 -3.80 -0.75 -5.17
C VAL A 253 -2.63 0.22 -5.32
N VAL A 254 -1.43 -0.31 -5.48
CA VAL A 254 -0.19 0.49 -5.39
C VAL A 254 0.54 0.44 -6.72
N ASP A 255 0.71 1.61 -7.33
CA ASP A 255 1.37 1.84 -8.63
C ASP A 255 0.79 1.03 -9.80
N CYS A 256 -0.52 0.74 -9.75
CA CYS A 256 -1.25 -0.02 -10.76
C CYS A 256 -1.81 0.84 -11.93
N ILE A 257 -1.68 2.16 -11.86
CA ILE A 257 -2.27 3.12 -12.81
C ILE A 257 -1.19 3.57 -13.79
N TYR A 258 -1.00 2.79 -14.86
CA TYR A 258 0.08 3.06 -15.84
C TYR A 258 -0.33 2.86 -17.30
N HIS A 259 -1.43 2.15 -17.58
CA HIS A 259 -1.87 1.86 -18.95
C HIS A 259 -3.40 2.03 -19.10
N PRO A 260 -3.88 2.99 -19.93
CA PRO A 260 -5.31 3.31 -20.09
C PRO A 260 -6.22 2.11 -20.33
N SER A 261 -5.79 1.17 -21.18
CA SER A 261 -6.62 0.00 -21.53
C SER A 261 -6.92 -0.95 -20.37
N LEU A 262 -6.23 -0.81 -19.23
CA LEU A 262 -6.45 -1.63 -18.04
C LEU A 262 -7.37 -0.95 -17.03
N LEU A 263 -7.57 0.37 -17.12
CA LEU A 263 -8.30 1.14 -16.10
C LEU A 263 -9.76 0.67 -15.92
N PRO A 264 -10.56 0.40 -16.98
CA PRO A 264 -11.91 -0.12 -16.79
C PRO A 264 -11.94 -1.46 -16.04
N ALA A 265 -10.98 -2.33 -16.33
CA ALA A 265 -10.88 -3.65 -15.70
C ALA A 265 -10.40 -3.56 -14.24
N LEU A 266 -9.43 -2.69 -13.95
CA LEU A 266 -8.97 -2.40 -12.60
C LEU A 266 -10.10 -1.84 -11.74
N VAL A 267 -10.81 -0.80 -12.21
CA VAL A 267 -11.90 -0.19 -11.45
C VAL A 267 -13.06 -1.16 -11.24
N GLN A 268 -13.41 -1.98 -12.25
CA GLN A 268 -14.44 -3.02 -12.07
C GLN A 268 -14.02 -4.08 -11.05
N THR A 269 -12.72 -4.38 -10.96
CA THR A 269 -12.17 -5.28 -9.93
C THR A 269 -12.29 -4.65 -8.55
N ILE A 270 -11.90 -3.38 -8.40
CA ILE A 270 -12.10 -2.61 -7.16
C ILE A 270 -13.57 -2.63 -6.74
N ASP A 271 -14.49 -2.35 -7.67
CA ASP A 271 -15.93 -2.30 -7.40
C ASP A 271 -16.54 -3.65 -7.01
N HIS A 272 -16.04 -4.74 -7.60
CA HIS A 272 -16.47 -6.10 -7.29
C HIS A 272 -15.99 -6.56 -5.91
N LEU A 273 -14.75 -6.22 -5.55
CA LEU A 273 -14.13 -6.65 -4.29
C LEU A 273 -14.55 -5.81 -3.08
N ALA A 274 -14.91 -4.54 -3.31
CA ALA A 274 -15.29 -3.64 -2.23
C ALA A 274 -16.69 -3.97 -1.67
N THR A 275 -16.71 -4.38 -0.41
CA THR A 275 -17.96 -4.55 0.35
C THR A 275 -18.46 -3.17 0.82
N PRO A 276 -19.70 -2.78 0.49
CA PRO A 276 -20.26 -1.49 0.89
C PRO A 276 -20.14 -1.20 2.40
N ASN A 277 -19.71 0.02 2.73
CA ASN A 277 -19.45 0.55 4.08
C ASN A 277 -18.46 -0.26 4.94
N ARG A 278 -17.71 -1.18 4.33
CA ARG A 278 -16.71 -1.98 5.03
C ARG A 278 -15.32 -1.79 4.43
N THR A 279 -15.16 -2.16 3.16
CA THR A 279 -13.85 -2.21 2.54
C THR A 279 -13.36 -0.79 2.28
N ALA A 280 -12.25 -0.42 2.92
CA ALA A 280 -11.47 0.73 2.51
C ALA A 280 -10.62 0.35 1.30
N VAL A 281 -10.62 1.17 0.26
CA VAL A 281 -9.75 0.98 -0.91
C VAL A 281 -8.68 2.06 -0.87
N PHE A 282 -7.44 1.68 -0.59
CA PHE A 282 -6.29 2.58 -0.64
C PHE A 282 -5.60 2.45 -1.99
N VAL A 283 -5.55 3.56 -2.72
CA VAL A 283 -4.88 3.68 -4.01
C VAL A 283 -3.70 4.62 -3.86
N MET A 284 -2.54 4.23 -4.35
CA MET A 284 -1.35 5.08 -4.43
C MET A 284 -0.73 4.97 -5.82
N VAL A 285 -0.34 6.09 -6.42
CA VAL A 285 0.30 6.15 -7.73
C VAL A 285 1.43 7.15 -7.73
N GLU A 286 2.53 6.85 -8.43
CA GLU A 286 3.50 7.87 -8.79
C GLU A 286 3.01 8.65 -10.03
N LEU A 287 2.88 9.97 -9.89
CA LEU A 287 2.38 10.85 -10.95
C LEU A 287 3.34 10.85 -12.15
N ARG A 288 2.94 10.17 -13.22
CA ARG A 288 3.74 10.01 -14.46
C ARG A 288 3.00 10.43 -15.71
N ALA A 289 1.68 10.22 -15.76
CA ALA A 289 0.87 10.48 -16.93
C ALA A 289 -0.49 11.05 -16.52
N GLU A 290 -0.66 12.36 -16.72
CA GLU A 290 -1.79 13.15 -16.25
C GLU A 290 -3.12 12.58 -16.74
N ASP A 291 -3.22 12.30 -18.04
CA ASP A 291 -4.43 11.78 -18.67
C ASP A 291 -4.84 10.40 -18.11
N VAL A 292 -3.87 9.56 -17.75
CA VAL A 292 -4.13 8.22 -17.22
C VAL A 292 -4.67 8.30 -15.79
N VAL A 293 -4.14 9.21 -14.98
CA VAL A 293 -4.63 9.44 -13.62
C VAL A 293 -6.04 10.04 -13.65
N ARG A 294 -6.28 10.99 -14.56
CA ARG A 294 -7.61 11.58 -14.78
C ARG A 294 -8.63 10.53 -15.17
N GLU A 295 -8.33 9.75 -16.22
CA GLU A 295 -9.22 8.70 -16.69
C GLU A 295 -9.52 7.67 -15.58
N PHE A 296 -8.54 7.32 -14.76
CA PHE A 296 -8.76 6.42 -13.61
C PHE A 296 -9.78 7.00 -12.62
N LEU A 297 -9.60 8.26 -12.20
CA LEU A 297 -10.50 8.90 -11.23
C LEU A 297 -11.90 9.10 -11.80
N GLU A 298 -12.03 9.47 -13.09
CA GLU A 298 -13.31 9.58 -13.78
C GLU A 298 -14.07 8.24 -13.74
N ILE A 299 -13.40 7.14 -14.11
CA ILE A 299 -14.02 5.81 -14.10
C ILE A 299 -14.38 5.40 -12.67
N TRP A 300 -13.53 5.66 -11.67
CA TRP A 300 -13.80 5.29 -10.27
C TRP A 300 -14.94 6.09 -9.65
N LEU A 301 -15.04 7.39 -9.93
CA LEU A 301 -16.18 8.21 -9.49
C LEU A 301 -17.51 7.78 -10.13
N ALA A 302 -17.45 7.30 -11.38
CA ALA A 302 -18.63 6.91 -12.15
C ALA A 302 -19.11 5.47 -11.90
N VAL A 303 -18.22 4.54 -11.51
CA VAL A 303 -18.57 3.12 -11.38
C VAL A 303 -19.70 2.90 -10.36
N GLY A 304 -20.64 2.02 -10.71
CA GLY A 304 -21.82 1.75 -9.89
C GLY A 304 -22.98 2.75 -10.07
N GLY A 305 -22.85 3.76 -10.93
CA GLY A 305 -23.93 4.69 -11.27
C GLY A 305 -23.75 6.13 -10.79
N GLY A 306 -22.51 6.53 -10.47
CA GLY A 306 -22.17 7.88 -10.00
C GLY A 306 -22.60 8.15 -8.55
N GLY A 307 -21.71 8.74 -7.74
CA GLY A 307 -22.00 9.11 -6.34
C GLY A 307 -22.06 7.95 -5.34
N VAL A 308 -21.91 6.71 -5.83
CA VAL A 308 -21.80 5.48 -5.03
C VAL A 308 -20.48 5.43 -4.26
N TRP A 309 -19.42 5.99 -4.82
CA TRP A 309 -18.11 6.06 -4.20
C TRP A 309 -17.92 7.38 -3.45
N GLU A 310 -17.38 7.28 -2.24
CA GLU A 310 -16.81 8.40 -1.50
C GLU A 310 -15.30 8.25 -1.50
N ILE A 311 -14.61 9.13 -2.23
CA ILE A 311 -13.16 9.06 -2.43
C ILE A 311 -12.53 10.29 -1.76
N TRP A 312 -11.52 10.07 -0.93
CA TRP A 312 -10.76 11.10 -0.24
C TRP A 312 -9.33 11.12 -0.74
N HIS A 313 -8.83 12.29 -1.14
CA HIS A 313 -7.40 12.53 -1.29
C HIS A 313 -6.71 12.43 0.07
N VAL A 314 -5.61 11.68 0.16
CA VAL A 314 -4.81 11.54 1.40
C VAL A 314 -3.65 12.54 1.40
N ASN A 315 -3.80 13.63 2.14
CA ASN A 315 -2.75 14.63 2.34
C ASN A 315 -1.82 14.23 3.49
N ASP A 316 -0.65 14.86 3.58
CA ASP A 316 0.27 14.78 4.74
C ASP A 316 0.74 13.37 5.14
N PHE A 317 0.79 12.42 4.19
CA PHE A 317 1.28 11.06 4.44
C PHE A 317 2.60 10.77 3.71
N LEU A 318 2.57 10.75 2.38
CA LEU A 318 3.75 10.75 1.51
C LEU A 318 3.67 11.96 0.61
N GLU A 319 4.80 12.64 0.40
CA GLU A 319 4.86 13.82 -0.45
C GLU A 319 4.94 13.46 -1.94
N VAL A 320 4.77 14.46 -2.80
CA VAL A 320 5.04 14.37 -4.24
C VAL A 320 6.37 13.65 -4.53
N PRO A 321 6.41 12.77 -5.56
CA PRO A 321 5.49 12.71 -6.69
C PRO A 321 4.33 11.72 -6.54
N TYR A 322 3.93 11.33 -5.32
CA TYR A 322 2.80 10.42 -5.14
C TYR A 322 1.47 11.15 -4.99
N ALA A 323 0.43 10.54 -5.56
CA ALA A 323 -0.95 10.83 -5.21
C ALA A 323 -1.55 9.59 -4.52
N MET A 324 -2.39 9.82 -3.52
CA MET A 324 -3.00 8.76 -2.73
C MET A 324 -4.45 9.07 -2.45
N TRP A 325 -5.29 8.04 -2.54
CA TRP A 325 -6.71 8.15 -2.27
C TRP A 325 -7.18 7.01 -1.39
N ILE A 326 -8.17 7.27 -0.54
CA ILE A 326 -8.95 6.23 0.13
C ILE A 326 -10.41 6.36 -0.25
N GLY A 327 -10.97 5.27 -0.79
CA GLY A 327 -12.36 5.19 -1.21
C GLY A 327 -13.19 4.19 -0.41
N TRP A 328 -14.48 4.52 -0.22
CA TRP A 328 -15.49 3.57 0.25
C TRP A 328 -16.70 3.56 -0.68
N LYS A 329 -17.21 2.37 -0.93
CA LYS A 329 -18.51 2.16 -1.57
C LYS A 329 -19.62 2.39 -0.55
N LYS A 330 -20.59 3.25 -0.86
CA LYS A 330 -21.80 3.48 -0.05
C LYS A 330 -22.79 2.32 -0.22
N SER A 331 -23.67 2.13 0.78
CA SER A 331 -24.85 1.27 0.66
C SER A 331 -25.76 1.69 -0.48
#